data_AF-A0A2A9CR75-F1
#
_entry.id   AF-A0A2A9CR75-F1
#
_cell.length_a   1.000
_cell.length_b   1.000
_cell.length_c   1.000
_cell.angle_alpha   90.00
_cell.angle_beta   90.00
_cell.angle_gamma   90.00
#
_symmetry.space_group_name_H-M   'P 1'
#
loop_
_entity.id
_entity.type
_entity.pdbx_description
1 polymer ?
#
loop_
_entity_poly.entity_id
_entity_poly.type
_entity_poly.pdbx_seq_one_letter_code
_entity_poly.pdbx_strand_id
1 'polypeptide(L)' 'MYPLVKELAADGVPVVGRVPGAEARPPAHHRWLTHPIGSRELDQAYLANAVFDAHRDDPEFGYRPG' A
#
# COMPACT_ATOMS: atom_id res chain seq x y z
N MET A 1 -16.31 17.19 -6.61
CA MET A 1 -16.22 16.01 -7.48
C MET A 1 -16.59 14.79 -6.66
N TYR A 2 -17.83 14.29 -6.77
CA TYR A 2 -18.40 12.95 -6.48
C TYR A 2 -19.95 13.05 -6.53
N PRO A 3 -20.53 13.45 -7.69
CA PRO A 3 -21.98 13.68 -7.79
C PRO A 3 -22.80 12.42 -7.53
N LEU A 4 -22.34 11.27 -8.03
CA LEU A 4 -22.99 9.96 -7.85
C LEU A 4 -23.11 9.53 -6.37
N VAL A 5 -22.11 9.83 -5.55
CA VAL A 5 -22.13 9.50 -4.11
C VAL A 5 -23.23 10.29 -3.39
N LYS A 6 -23.50 11.53 -3.83
CA LYS A 6 -24.57 12.36 -3.25
C LYS A 6 -25.95 11.88 -3.65
N GLU A 7 -26.11 11.47 -4.91
CA GLU A 7 -27.37 10.91 -5.42
C GLU A 7 -27.72 9.62 -4.66
N LEU A 8 -26.76 8.69 -4.53
CA LEU A 8 -26.96 7.45 -3.78
C LEU A 8 -27.28 7.69 -2.29
N ALA A 9 -26.62 8.68 -1.67
CA ALA A 9 -26.92 9.06 -0.29
C ALA A 9 -28.31 9.71 -0.14
N ALA A 10 -28.77 10.48 -1.13
CA ALA A 10 -30.10 11.08 -1.15
C ALA A 10 -31.21 10.02 -1.31
N ASP A 11 -30.93 8.95 -2.04
CA ASP A 11 -31.80 7.78 -2.19
C ASP A 11 -31.74 6.81 -0.99
N GLY A 12 -31.04 7.20 0.08
CA GLY A 12 -30.91 6.41 1.31
C GLY A 12 -30.03 5.16 1.15
N VAL A 13 -29.29 5.04 0.05
CA VAL A 13 -28.33 3.95 -0.15
C VAL A 13 -27.10 4.22 0.73
N PRO A 14 -26.73 3.31 1.65
CA PRO A 14 -25.58 3.51 2.51
C PRO A 14 -24.29 3.49 1.68
N VAL A 15 -23.71 4.67 1.48
CA VAL A 15 -22.45 4.87 0.74
C VAL A 15 -21.19 4.51 1.54
N VAL A 16 -21.36 4.15 2.82
CA VAL A 16 -20.28 3.66 3.69
C VAL A 16 -20.64 2.25 4.16
N GLY A 17 -20.02 1.25 3.56
CA GLY A 17 -20.16 -0.16 3.93
C GLY A 17 -18.96 -0.64 4.74
N ARG A 18 -19.22 -1.38 5.82
CA ARG A 18 -18.19 -2.23 6.43
C ARG A 18 -18.09 -3.50 5.60
N VAL A 19 -16.90 -3.84 5.09
CA VAL A 19 -16.68 -5.08 4.35
C VAL A 19 -16.78 -6.27 5.32
N PRO A 20 -17.77 -7.17 5.20
CA PRO A 20 -17.84 -8.37 6.04
C PRO A 20 -16.65 -9.29 5.73
N GLY A 21 -15.99 -9.82 6.76
CA GLY A 21 -14.81 -10.68 6.59
C GLY A 21 -13.47 -9.92 6.49
N ALA A 22 -13.48 -8.58 6.53
CA ALA A 22 -12.25 -7.82 6.75
C ALA A 22 -11.86 -7.90 8.24
N GLU A 23 -11.07 -8.91 8.61
CA GLU A 23 -10.34 -8.88 9.87
C GLU A 23 -9.32 -7.74 9.83
N ALA A 24 -9.50 -6.77 10.73
CA ALA A 24 -8.54 -5.70 10.91
C ALA A 24 -7.26 -6.30 11.50
N ARG A 25 -6.32 -6.68 10.63
CA ARG A 25 -4.97 -7.03 11.09
C ARG A 25 -4.38 -5.78 11.75
N PRO A 26 -3.77 -5.90 12.94
CA PRO A 26 -3.06 -4.80 13.56
C PRO A 26 -2.05 -4.26 12.54
N PRO A 27 -2.06 -2.96 12.29
CA PRO A 27 -1.45 -2.45 11.10
C PRO A 27 0.07 -2.54 11.30
N ALA A 28 0.73 -3.26 10.39
CA ALA A 28 2.12 -3.65 10.52
C ALA A 28 3.05 -2.45 10.81
N HIS A 29 2.66 -1.24 10.43
CA HIS A 29 3.38 0.00 10.71
C HIS A 29 3.71 0.24 12.19
N HIS A 30 2.85 -0.17 13.14
CA HIS A 30 3.16 -0.02 14.58
C HIS A 30 4.37 -0.87 15.02
N ARG A 31 4.64 -1.98 14.33
CA ARG A 31 5.79 -2.86 14.60
C ARG A 31 7.11 -2.23 14.16
N TRP A 32 7.09 -1.43 13.09
CA TRP A 32 8.26 -0.68 12.62
C TRP A 32 8.55 0.54 13.50
N LEU A 33 7.51 1.13 14.08
CA LEU A 33 7.66 2.27 15.02
C LEU A 33 8.28 1.86 16.37
N THR A 34 8.06 0.61 16.81
CA THR A 34 8.57 0.08 18.08
C THR A 34 9.98 -0.48 17.98
N HIS A 35 10.47 -0.78 16.77
CA HIS A 35 11.83 -1.26 16.53
C HIS A 35 12.53 -0.33 15.53
N PRO A 36 13.24 0.71 16.01
CA PRO A 36 13.96 1.61 15.14
C PRO A 36 15.04 0.84 14.36
N ILE A 37 15.00 0.97 13.04
CA ILE A 37 16.02 0.43 12.14
C ILE A 37 17.32 1.23 12.33
N GLY A 38 18.47 0.56 12.42
CA GLY A 38 19.76 1.23 12.54
C GLY A 38 20.16 1.94 11.24
N SER A 39 21.03 2.96 11.33
CA SER A 39 21.49 3.72 10.15
C SER A 39 22.07 2.84 9.04
N ARG A 40 22.81 1.78 9.41
CA ARG A 40 23.36 0.82 8.45
C ARG A 40 22.28 0.08 7.67
N GLU A 41 21.23 -0.38 8.33
CA GLU A 41 20.13 -1.10 7.68
C GLU A 41 19.32 -0.16 6.78
N LEU A 42 19.17 1.10 7.20
CA LEU A 42 18.55 2.14 6.38
C LEU A 42 19.38 2.45 5.13
N ASP A 43 20.70 2.58 5.25
CA ASP A 43 21.60 2.77 4.11
C ASP A 43 21.53 1.59 3.14
N GLN A 44 21.47 0.35 3.66
CA GLN A 44 21.28 -0.84 2.82
C GLN A 44 19.93 -0.84 2.11
N ALA A 45 18.85 -0.43 2.79
CA ALA A 45 17.53 -0.31 2.18
C ALA A 45 17.52 0.75 1.07
N TYR A 46 18.17 1.90 1.27
CA TYR A 46 18.30 2.92 0.23
C TYR A 46 19.14 2.44 -0.95
N LEU A 47 20.23 1.71 -0.72
CA LEU A 47 21.03 1.12 -1.81
C LEU A 47 20.23 0.10 -2.60
N ALA A 48 19.49 -0.78 -1.93
CA ALA A 48 18.63 -1.77 -2.58
C ALA A 48 17.54 -1.10 -3.42
N ASN A 49 16.92 -0.02 -2.91
CA ASN A 49 15.94 0.76 -3.64
C ASN A 49 16.57 1.50 -4.82
N ALA A 50 17.77 2.06 -4.67
CA ALA A 50 18.48 2.72 -5.78
C ALA A 50 18.81 1.73 -6.91
N VAL A 51 19.19 0.49 -6.55
CA VAL A 51 19.35 -0.60 -7.51
C VAL A 51 17.99 -0.90 -8.15
N PHE A 52 16.93 -1.14 -7.38
CA PHE A 52 15.60 -1.43 -7.92
C PHE A 52 15.08 -0.32 -8.86
N ASP A 53 15.21 0.94 -8.46
CA ASP A 53 14.78 2.11 -9.22
C ASP A 53 15.58 2.26 -10.51
N ALA A 54 16.89 1.99 -10.49
CA ALA A 54 17.73 1.97 -11.69
C ALA A 54 17.38 0.84 -12.67
N HIS A 55 16.78 -0.24 -12.18
CA HIS A 55 16.33 -1.38 -13.01
C HIS A 55 14.83 -1.33 -13.31
N ARG A 56 14.08 -0.29 -12.86
CA ARG A 56 12.63 -0.17 -13.12
C ARG A 56 12.32 -0.07 -14.61
N ASP A 57 13.24 0.48 -15.39
CA ASP A 57 13.12 0.64 -16.84
C ASP A 57 13.68 -0.56 -17.63
N ASP A 58 14.19 -1.60 -16.95
CA ASP A 58 14.62 -2.84 -17.57
C ASP A 58 13.43 -3.82 -17.70
N PRO A 59 12.97 -4.11 -18.93
CA PRO A 59 11.83 -5.01 -19.16
C PRO A 59 12.10 -6.45 -18.72
N GLU A 60 13.34 -6.85 -18.41
CA GLU A 60 13.65 -8.21 -17.94
C GLU A 60 13.20 -8.49 -16.50
N PHE A 61 12.87 -7.46 -15.71
CA PHE A 61 12.40 -7.63 -14.31
C PHE A 61 10.88 -7.82 -14.19
N GLY A 62 10.17 -8.02 -15.31
CA GLY A 62 8.70 -8.11 -15.37
C GLY A 62 8.17 -9.46 -15.84
N TYR A 63 7.56 -10.20 -14.92
CA TYR A 63 6.50 -11.20 -15.13
C TYR A 63 6.70 -12.24 -16.25
N ARG A 64 6.98 -13.50 -15.87
CA ARG A 64 6.48 -14.63 -16.68
C ARG A 64 4.96 -14.71 -16.50
N PRO A 65 4.15 -14.55 -17.56
CA PRO A 65 2.76 -14.97 -17.51
C PRO A 65 2.74 -16.50 -17.64
N GLY A 66 2.21 -17.18 -16.63
CA GLY A 66 1.95 -18.61 -16.61
C GLY A 66 0.68 -18.88 -15.84
#